data_AF-A0A7X0GAG5-F1
#
_entry.id   AF-A0A7X0GAG5-F1
#
_cell.length_a   1.000
_cell.length_b   1.000
_cell.length_c   1.000
_cell.angle_alpha   90.00
_cell.angle_beta   90.00
_cell.angle_gamma   90.00
#
_symmetry.space_group_name_H-M   'P 1'
#
loop_
_entity.id
_entity.type
_entity.pdbx_description
1 polymer ?
#
loop_
_entity_poly.entity_id
_entity_poly.type
_entity_poly.pdbx_seq_one_letter_code
_entity_poly.pdbx_strand_id
1 'polypeptide(L)' 'MQLGPVLATVLIVAGAWSLIVWPQFLRRVMTDPRARDANGKATKFLTVHVVLVSISMVLGLATAVIGVAGLLT' A
#
# COMPACT_ATOMS: atom_id res chain seq x y z
N MET A 1 19.23 11.78 -15.43
CA MET A 1 19.95 11.38 -14.20
C MET A 1 19.73 9.89 -14.02
N GLN A 2 20.78 9.09 -13.88
CA GLN A 2 20.66 7.65 -13.67
C GLN A 2 20.46 7.37 -12.17
N LEU A 3 19.52 6.49 -11.81
CA LEU A 3 19.28 6.13 -10.42
C LEU A 3 20.45 5.31 -9.89
N GLY A 4 21.17 5.82 -8.89
CA GLY A 4 22.24 5.06 -8.24
C GLY A 4 21.68 3.78 -7.58
N PRO A 5 22.46 2.68 -7.51
CA PRO A 5 21.98 1.38 -7.04
C PRO A 5 21.44 1.39 -5.61
N VAL A 6 21.99 2.26 -4.75
CA VAL A 6 21.50 2.48 -3.39
C VAL A 6 20.08 3.05 -3.40
N LEU A 7 19.83 4.10 -4.19
CA LEU A 7 18.51 4.73 -4.27
C LEU A 7 17.48 3.78 -4.91
N ALA A 8 17.89 3.06 -5.95
CA ALA A 8 17.03 2.05 -6.57
C ALA A 8 16.62 0.95 -5.57
N THR A 9 17.56 0.47 -4.75
CA THR A 9 17.30 -0.51 -3.69
C THR A 9 16.34 0.05 -2.63
N VAL A 10 16.53 1.31 -2.21
CA VAL A 10 15.62 1.97 -1.25
C VAL A 10 14.19 2.00 -1.78
N LEU A 11 13.99 2.32 -3.06
CA LEU A 11 12.67 2.33 -3.69
C LEU A 11 12.04 0.93 -3.73
N ILE A 12 12.81 -0.10 -4.06
CA ILE A 12 12.34 -1.49 -4.04
C ILE A 12 11.87 -1.88 -2.63
N VAL A 13 12.69 -1.61 -1.61
CA VAL A 13 12.37 -1.94 -0.21
C VAL A 13 11.14 -1.16 0.26
N ALA A 14 11.05 0.14 -0.04
CA ALA A 14 9.91 0.97 0.35
C ALA A 14 8.61 0.50 -0.31
N GLY A 15 8.66 0.17 -1.60
CA GLY A 15 7.50 -0.34 -2.34
C GLY A 15 7.07 -1.72 -1.82
N ALA A 16 8.01 -2.64 -1.60
CA ALA A 16 7.73 -3.96 -1.04
C ALA A 16 7.13 -3.87 0.37
N TRP A 17 7.68 -3.00 1.23
CA TRP A 17 7.15 -2.74 2.56
C TRP A 17 5.68 -2.30 2.53
N SER A 18 5.35 -1.34 1.65
CA SER A 18 3.98 -0.88 1.43
C SER A 18 3.05 -2.05 1.08
N LEU A 19 3.45 -2.89 0.13
CA LEU A 19 2.67 -4.05 -0.33
C LEU A 19 2.47 -5.12 0.75
N ILE A 20 3.39 -5.25 1.71
CA ILE A 20 3.32 -6.23 2.80
C ILE A 20 2.44 -5.73 3.96
N VAL A 21 2.61 -4.46 4.36
CA VAL A 21 1.99 -3.92 5.57
C VAL A 21 0.51 -3.59 5.37
N TRP A 22 0.17 -2.97 4.23
CA TRP A 22 -1.18 -2.48 3.99
C TRP A 22 -2.27 -3.57 3.97
N PRO A 23 -2.05 -4.77 3.41
CA PRO A 23 -3.02 -5.87 3.51
C PRO A 23 -3.32 -6.29 4.96
N GLN A 24 -2.29 -6.38 5.81
CA GLN A 24 -2.48 -6.73 7.23
C GLN A 24 -3.21 -5.64 8.00
N PHE A 25 -2.90 -4.37 7.69
CA PHE A 25 -3.62 -3.23 8.25
C PHE A 25 -5.10 -3.26 7.84
N LEU A 26 -5.40 -3.46 6.55
CA LEU A 26 -6.79 -3.52 6.08
C LEU A 26 -7.58 -4.67 6.72
N ARG A 27 -6.96 -5.84 6.91
CA ARG A 27 -7.57 -6.95 7.66
C ARG A 27 -8.02 -6.52 9.05
N ARG A 28 -7.18 -5.80 9.79
CA ARG A 28 -7.54 -5.28 11.12
C ARG A 28 -8.66 -4.25 11.07
N VAL A 29 -8.64 -3.35 10.08
CA VAL A 29 -9.70 -2.36 9.89
C VAL A 29 -11.04 -3.03 9.58
N MET A 30 -11.06 -4.08 8.76
CA MET A 30 -12.30 -4.81 8.43
C MET A 30 -12.93 -5.50 9.64
N THR A 31 -12.14 -5.84 10.66
CA THR A 31 -12.62 -6.44 11.92
C THR A 31 -12.98 -5.40 12.99
N ASP A 32 -12.72 -4.12 12.77
CA ASP A 32 -13.07 -3.06 13.72
C ASP A 32 -14.60 -2.94 13.84
N PRO A 33 -15.16 -2.80 15.06
CA PRO A 33 -16.60 -2.64 15.26
C PRO A 33 -17.23 -1.47 14.47
N ARG A 34 -16.45 -0.44 14.14
CA ARG A 34 -16.90 0.72 13.36
C ARG A 34 -16.96 0.46 11.86
N ALA A 35 -16.42 -0.65 11.38
CA ALA A 35 -16.30 -0.94 9.94
C ALA A 35 -17.65 -1.21 9.27
N ARG A 36 -18.60 -1.77 10.01
CA ARG A 36 -19.94 -2.10 9.52
C ARG A 36 -21.00 -1.56 10.47
N ASP A 37 -22.12 -1.13 9.91
CA ASP A 37 -23.29 -0.72 10.71
C ASP A 37 -24.09 -1.93 11.21
N ALA A 38 -25.18 -1.67 11.95
CA ALA A 38 -26.05 -2.71 12.51
C ALA A 38 -26.68 -3.65 11.46
N ASN A 39 -26.76 -3.21 10.20
CA ASN A 39 -27.28 -4.01 9.08
C ASN A 39 -26.14 -4.69 8.29
N GLY A 40 -24.90 -4.60 8.77
CA GLY A 40 -23.71 -5.17 8.12
C GLY A 40 -23.18 -4.35 6.94
N LYS A 41 -23.71 -3.17 6.64
CA LYS A 41 -23.27 -2.33 5.52
C LYS A 41 -21.95 -1.63 5.86
N ALA A 42 -21.06 -1.50 4.87
CA ALA A 42 -19.81 -0.76 5.02
C ALA A 42 -20.08 0.70 5.41
N THR A 43 -19.45 1.13 6.51
CA THR A 43 -19.50 2.53 6.95
C THR A 43 -18.49 3.39 6.19
N LYS A 44 -18.60 4.71 6.33
CA LYS A 44 -17.58 5.65 5.80
C LYS A 44 -16.19 5.37 6.36
N PHE A 45 -16.09 4.90 7.61
CA PHE A 45 -14.82 4.50 8.21
C PHE A 45 -14.15 3.39 7.39
N LEU A 46 -14.88 2.32 7.07
CA LEU A 46 -14.33 1.24 6.24
C LEU A 46 -14.01 1.72 4.82
N THR A 47 -14.92 2.48 4.20
CA THR A 47 -14.72 2.97 2.82
C THR A 47 -13.45 3.81 2.68
N VAL A 48 -13.22 4.77 3.58
CA VAL A 48 -12.03 5.63 3.53
C VAL A 48 -10.75 4.81 3.66
N HIS A 49 -10.69 3.87 4.60
CA HIS A 49 -9.50 3.04 4.78
C HIS A 49 -9.26 2.10 3.60
N VAL A 50 -10.29 1.51 3.01
CA VAL A 50 -10.15 0.70 1.79
C VAL A 50 -9.55 1.54 0.66
N VAL A 51 -10.05 2.76 0.45
CA VAL A 51 -9.54 3.67 -0.60
C VAL A 51 -8.09 4.05 -0.31
N LEU A 52 -7.76 4.47 0.92
CA LEU A 52 -6.40 4.84 1.31
C LEU A 52 -5.43 3.67 1.09
N VAL A 53 -5.75 2.48 1.61
CA VAL A 53 -4.96 1.25 1.44
C VAL A 53 -4.75 0.94 -0.04
N SER A 54 -5.82 0.98 -0.84
CA SER A 54 -5.75 0.63 -2.27
C SER A 54 -4.83 1.58 -3.02
N ILE A 55 -4.96 2.89 -2.80
CA ILE A 55 -4.08 3.90 -3.42
C ILE A 55 -2.64 3.71 -2.95
N SER A 56 -2.41 3.51 -1.65
CA SER A 56 -1.06 3.28 -1.11
C SER A 56 -0.40 2.01 -1.66
N MET A 57 -1.17 0.96 -1.92
CA MET A 57 -0.67 -0.25 -2.57
C MET A 57 -0.28 -0.01 -4.03
N VAL A 58 -1.10 0.73 -4.80
CA VAL A 58 -0.76 1.11 -6.18
C VAL A 58 0.52 1.96 -6.21
N LEU A 59 0.62 2.95 -5.31
CA LEU A 59 1.83 3.76 -5.19
C LEU A 59 3.02 2.92 -4.76
N GLY A 60 2.86 2.01 -3.80
CA GLY A 60 3.92 1.08 -3.36
C GLY A 60 4.42 0.19 -4.50
N LEU A 61 3.50 -0.34 -5.32
CA LEU A 61 3.86 -1.09 -6.52
C LEU A 61 4.64 -0.24 -7.52
N ALA A 62 4.15 0.96 -7.82
CA ALA A 62 4.84 1.89 -8.72
C ALA A 62 6.25 2.24 -8.21
N THR A 63 6.39 2.50 -6.90
CA THR A 63 7.69 2.76 -6.26
C THR A 63 8.65 1.58 -6.43
N ALA A 64 8.19 0.34 -6.18
CA ALA A 64 9.03 -0.84 -6.39
C ALA A 64 9.44 -1.01 -7.86
N VAL A 65 8.50 -0.82 -8.80
CA VAL A 65 8.76 -0.91 -10.25
C VAL A 65 9.78 0.12 -10.71
N ILE A 66 9.70 1.37 -10.23
CA ILE A 66 10.69 2.42 -10.54
C ILE A 66 12.08 2.01 -10.02
N GLY A 67 12.16 1.46 -8.81
CA GLY A 67 13.41 0.94 -8.27
C GLY A 67 14.01 -0.20 -9.10
N VAL A 68 13.18 -1.17 -9.53
CA VAL A 68 13.61 -2.26 -10.42
C VAL A 68 14.08 -1.71 -11.77
N ALA A 69 13.31 -0.81 -12.39
CA ALA A 69 13.69 -0.19 -13.65
C ALA A 69 15.04 0.52 -13.55
N GLY A 70 15.29 1.26 -12.45
CA GLY A 70 16.56 1.94 -12.20
C GLY A 70 17.77 1.01 -12.03
N LEU A 71 17.58 -0.28 -11.71
CA LEU A 71 18.68 -1.26 -11.71
C LEU A 71 18.93 -1.89 -13.09
N LEU A 72 17.94 -1.85 -13.97
CA LEU A 72 17.99 -2.48 -15.29
C LEU A 72 18.37 -1.51 -16.42
N THR A 73 18.32 -0.20 -16.17
CA THR A 73 18.62 0.87 -17.15
C THR A 73 19.88 1.65 -16.78
#